data_AF-A0A839S8F4-F1
#
_entry.id   AF-A0A839S8F4-F1
#
_cell.length_a   1.000
_cell.length_b   1.000
_cell.length_c   1.000
_cell.angle_alpha   90.00
_cell.angle_beta   90.00
_cell.angle_gamma   90.00
#
_symmetry.space_group_name_H-M   'P 1'
#
loop_
_entity.id
_entity.type
_entity.pdbx_description
1 polymer ?
#
loop_
_entity_poly.entity_id
_entity_poly.type
_entity_poly.pdbx_seq_one_letter_code
_entity_poly.pdbx_strand_id
1 'polypeptide(L)'
;MPATDVLEEHLGKRVTRRLYVADQIEAITDPDVPHLVTYRRHARPRRADQHRLATITAGGNHHAVATVIAGGTAWHRMLTNRECARAQGFADEHEFVGNTAEVKRQIGNAVPVGIASWLGTRAANALTTTHLAA
;
A
#
# COMPACT_ATOMS: atom_id res chain seq x y z
N MET A 1 -1.20 -7.52 -9.15
CA MET A 1 -0.38 -7.47 -7.93
C MET A 1 -1.31 -7.39 -6.73
N PRO A 2 -1.54 -8.51 -6.03
CA PRO A 2 -2.01 -8.53 -4.66
C PRO A 2 -1.26 -7.54 -3.76
N ALA A 3 -1.88 -7.15 -2.65
CA ALA A 3 -1.21 -6.28 -1.69
C ALA A 3 -0.02 -6.97 -1.01
N THR A 4 -0.05 -8.30 -0.82
CA THR A 4 1.07 -9.05 -0.24
C THR A 4 2.40 -8.81 -0.94
N ASP A 5 2.39 -8.57 -2.26
CA ASP A 5 3.61 -8.37 -3.06
C ASP A 5 4.37 -7.10 -2.67
N VAL A 6 3.73 -6.18 -1.94
CA VAL A 6 4.38 -4.94 -1.48
C VAL A 6 4.59 -4.88 0.03
N LEU A 7 3.99 -5.82 0.78
CA LEU A 7 4.08 -5.82 2.24
C LEU A 7 5.44 -6.34 2.70
N GLU A 8 5.95 -5.74 3.77
CA GLU A 8 7.12 -6.22 4.49
C GLU A 8 6.73 -7.40 5.41
N GLU A 9 7.62 -8.38 5.54
CA GLU A 9 7.44 -9.60 6.33
C GLU A 9 7.55 -9.34 7.84
N HIS A 10 6.58 -8.60 8.39
CA HIS A 10 6.43 -8.41 9.83
C HIS A 10 4.97 -8.16 10.24
N LEU A 11 4.59 -8.70 11.39
CA LEU A 11 3.22 -8.61 11.91
C LEU A 11 2.90 -7.24 12.57
N GLY A 12 3.93 -6.48 12.96
CA GLY A 12 3.76 -5.24 13.70
C GLY A 12 3.62 -5.46 15.20
N LYS A 13 2.63 -4.82 15.83
CA LYS A 13 2.43 -4.89 17.29
C LYS A 13 1.22 -5.76 17.63
N ARG A 14 1.36 -6.55 18.70
CA ARG A 14 0.23 -7.30 19.27
C ARG A 14 -0.87 -6.33 19.68
N VAL A 15 -2.11 -6.66 19.33
CA VAL A 15 -3.29 -5.91 19.74
C VAL A 15 -3.63 -6.28 21.18
N THR A 16 -3.38 -5.37 22.11
CA THR A 16 -3.64 -5.54 23.55
C THR A 16 -4.79 -4.67 24.05
N ARG A 17 -5.35 -3.81 23.20
CA ARG A 17 -6.46 -2.90 23.49
C ARG A 17 -7.38 -2.79 22.29
N ARG A 18 -8.64 -2.40 22.51
CA ARG A 18 -9.58 -2.13 21.41
C ARG A 18 -9.06 -0.97 20.54
N LEU A 19 -8.92 -1.22 19.24
CA LEU A 19 -8.54 -0.24 18.24
C LEU A 19 -9.79 0.30 17.53
N TYR A 20 -9.64 1.42 16.81
CA TYR A 20 -10.71 1.94 15.95
C TYR A 20 -11.17 0.91 14.89
N VAL A 21 -10.25 0.08 14.41
CA VAL A 21 -10.49 -0.98 13.43
C VAL A 21 -10.82 -2.34 14.09
N ALA A 22 -11.14 -2.38 15.39
CA ALA A 22 -11.34 -3.64 16.12
C ALA A 22 -12.40 -4.53 15.46
N ASP A 23 -13.54 -3.98 15.04
CA ASP A 23 -14.61 -4.75 14.39
C ASP A 23 -14.14 -5.41 13.09
N GLN A 24 -13.19 -4.78 12.37
CA GLN A 24 -12.58 -5.39 11.19
C GLN A 24 -11.63 -6.54 11.56
N ILE A 25 -10.86 -6.37 12.63
CA ILE A 25 -9.92 -7.41 13.10
C ILE A 25 -10.69 -8.61 13.66
N GLU A 26 -11.75 -8.37 14.43
CA GLU A 26 -12.64 -9.39 14.99
C GLU A 26 -13.38 -10.19 13.89
N ALA A 27 -13.57 -9.60 12.71
CA ALA A 27 -14.18 -10.25 11.56
C ALA A 27 -13.21 -11.11 10.72
N ILE A 28 -11.91 -11.15 11.05
CA ILE A 28 -10.92 -11.98 10.35
C ILE A 28 -11.07 -13.44 10.79
N THR A 29 -11.32 -14.33 9.83
CA THR A 29 -11.48 -15.77 10.08
C THR A 29 -10.36 -16.62 9.50
N ASP A 30 -9.52 -16.07 8.61
CA ASP A 30 -8.40 -16.80 8.00
C ASP A 30 -7.13 -16.62 8.87
N PRO A 31 -6.71 -17.63 9.64
CA PRO A 31 -5.54 -17.52 10.49
C PRO A 31 -4.26 -17.35 9.66
N ASP A 32 -3.32 -16.58 10.19
CA ASP A 32 -1.99 -16.34 9.62
C ASP A 32 -1.99 -15.66 8.23
N VAL A 33 -3.16 -15.22 7.75
CA VAL A 33 -3.31 -14.46 6.50
C VAL A 33 -3.38 -12.95 6.79
N PRO A 34 -2.48 -12.14 6.19
CA PRO A 34 -2.56 -10.68 6.31
C PRO A 34 -3.84 -10.13 5.68
N HIS A 35 -4.52 -9.25 6.41
CA HIS A 35 -5.70 -8.52 5.93
C HIS A 35 -5.42 -7.03 5.90
N LEU A 36 -5.82 -6.39 4.81
CA LEU A 36 -5.95 -4.94 4.73
C LEU A 36 -7.13 -4.51 5.59
N VAL A 37 -6.85 -3.67 6.58
CA VAL A 37 -7.85 -2.98 7.40
C VAL A 37 -7.72 -1.48 7.19
N THR A 38 -8.84 -0.76 7.22
CA THR A 38 -8.83 0.68 6.94
C THR A 38 -9.47 1.49 8.05
N TYR A 39 -8.85 2.61 8.41
CA TYR A 39 -9.39 3.55 9.40
C TYR A 39 -10.53 4.38 8.79
N ARG A 40 -11.62 3.69 8.49
CA ARG A 40 -12.89 4.24 7.98
C ARG A 40 -14.05 3.47 8.62
N ARG A 41 -15.11 4.19 9.00
CA ARG A 41 -16.33 3.56 9.52
C ARG A 41 -16.91 2.58 8.50
N HIS A 42 -17.43 1.47 8.99
CA HIS A 42 -18.11 0.42 8.20
C HIS A 42 -17.24 -0.23 7.11
N ALA A 43 -15.92 -0.09 7.17
CA ALA A 43 -15.02 -0.87 6.34
C ALA A 43 -14.99 -2.34 6.78
N ARG A 44 -14.66 -3.24 5.86
CA ARG A 44 -14.46 -4.67 6.11
C ARG A 44 -12.99 -5.04 5.89
N PRO A 45 -12.45 -6.01 6.64
CA PRO A 45 -11.11 -6.53 6.36
C PRO A 45 -11.11 -7.17 4.96
N ARG A 46 -9.99 -7.03 4.25
CA ARG A 46 -9.81 -7.69 2.94
C ARG A 46 -8.50 -8.46 2.93
N ARG A 47 -8.57 -9.74 2.57
CA ARG A 47 -7.39 -10.59 2.37
C ARG A 47 -6.37 -9.93 1.44
N ALA A 48 -5.16 -9.68 1.95
CA ALA A 48 -4.12 -8.93 1.22
C ALA A 48 -3.55 -9.71 0.03
N ASP A 49 -3.59 -11.04 0.07
CA ASP A 49 -3.16 -11.94 -1.01
C ASP A 49 -4.18 -12.01 -2.16
N GLN A 50 -5.42 -11.58 -1.94
CA GLN A 50 -6.49 -11.58 -2.94
C GLN A 50 -6.87 -10.17 -3.41
N HIS A 51 -6.51 -9.14 -2.63
CA HIS A 51 -6.95 -7.78 -2.88
C HIS A 51 -5.78 -6.82 -3.06
N ARG A 52 -5.98 -5.86 -3.95
CA ARG A 52 -5.06 -4.74 -4.13
C ARG A 52 -5.22 -3.71 -3.01
N LEU A 53 -4.13 -2.99 -2.73
CA LEU A 53 -4.19 -1.77 -1.94
C LEU A 53 -5.13 -0.76 -2.57
N ALA A 54 -5.82 -0.02 -1.72
CA ALA A 54 -6.57 1.16 -2.14
C ALA A 54 -5.59 2.32 -2.44
N THR A 55 -6.12 3.46 -2.87
CA THR A 55 -5.33 4.64 -3.24
C THR A 55 -4.39 5.06 -2.12
N ILE A 56 -3.09 5.16 -2.41
CA ILE A 56 -2.10 5.74 -1.50
C ILE A 56 -2.30 7.26 -1.48
N THR A 57 -2.47 7.83 -0.30
CA THR A 57 -2.75 9.27 -0.12
C THR A 57 -1.55 9.99 0.48
N ALA A 58 -1.39 11.27 0.13
CA ALA A 58 -0.30 12.12 0.62
C ALA A 58 -0.39 12.48 2.11
N GLY A 59 -1.52 12.16 2.75
CA GLY A 59 -1.77 12.41 4.17
C GLY A 59 -2.74 11.39 4.76
N GLY A 60 -2.84 11.44 6.09
CA GLY A 60 -3.73 10.58 6.87
C GLY A 60 -3.20 9.17 7.10
N ASN A 61 -3.74 8.50 8.12
CA ASN A 61 -3.33 7.15 8.54
C ASN A 61 -4.49 6.18 8.31
N HIS A 62 -4.76 5.89 7.03
CA HIS A 62 -5.96 5.14 6.65
C HIS A 62 -5.73 3.68 6.32
N HIS A 63 -4.52 3.29 5.91
CA HIS A 63 -4.22 1.93 5.45
C HIS A 63 -3.35 1.18 6.46
N ALA A 64 -3.86 0.07 6.96
CA ALA A 64 -3.18 -0.78 7.91
C ALA A 64 -3.32 -2.25 7.51
N VAL A 65 -2.48 -3.08 8.13
CA VAL A 65 -2.50 -4.52 8.00
C VAL A 65 -2.78 -5.11 9.38
N ALA A 66 -3.66 -6.11 9.40
CA ALA A 66 -3.88 -6.93 10.57
C ALA A 66 -3.77 -8.41 10.22
N THR A 67 -3.21 -9.18 11.14
CA THR A 67 -3.11 -10.64 11.03
C THR A 67 -3.56 -11.25 12.34
N VAL A 68 -4.46 -12.22 12.28
CA VAL A 68 -4.85 -13.02 13.46
C VAL A 68 -4.16 -14.37 13.32
N ILE A 69 -3.27 -14.71 14.26
CA ILE A 69 -2.54 -15.98 14.21
C ILE A 69 -3.39 -17.12 14.76
N ALA A 70 -3.02 -18.37 14.45
CA ALA A 70 -3.58 -19.55 15.09
C ALA A 70 -3.57 -19.38 16.63
N GLY A 71 -4.74 -19.52 17.27
CA GLY A 71 -4.95 -19.20 18.69
C GLY A 71 -5.56 -17.82 18.96
N GLY A 72 -5.94 -17.06 17.94
CA GLY A 72 -6.77 -15.86 18.05
C GLY A 72 -6.03 -14.58 18.45
N THR A 73 -4.70 -14.62 18.55
CA THR A 73 -3.92 -13.41 18.86
C THR A 73 -3.84 -12.52 17.62
N ALA A 74 -4.35 -11.30 17.76
CA ALA A 74 -4.31 -10.31 16.68
C ALA A 74 -3.04 -9.44 16.73
N TRP A 75 -2.53 -9.11 15.56
CA TRP A 75 -1.42 -8.19 15.31
C TRP A 75 -1.87 -7.10 14.34
N HIS A 76 -1.32 -5.90 14.49
CA HIS A 76 -1.71 -4.73 13.70
C HIS A 76 -0.54 -3.76 13.48
N ARG A 77 -0.48 -3.17 12.28
CA ARG A 77 0.39 -2.04 11.96
C ARG A 77 -0.15 -1.18 10.83
N MET A 78 0.29 0.08 10.80
CA MET A 78 0.17 0.93 9.62
C MET A 78 1.09 0.43 8.51
N LEU A 79 0.74 0.71 7.26
CA LEU A 79 1.70 0.56 6.16
C LEU A 79 2.88 1.50 6.35
N THR A 80 4.07 1.03 5.99
CA THR A 80 5.30 1.83 5.99
C THR A 80 5.38 2.67 4.71
N ASN A 81 6.25 3.69 4.73
CA ASN A 81 6.51 4.48 3.53
C ASN A 81 7.06 3.59 2.39
N ARG A 82 7.85 2.55 2.71
CA ARG A 82 8.41 1.66 1.69
C ARG A 82 7.34 0.81 1.03
N GLU A 83 6.43 0.23 1.80
CA GLU A 83 5.28 -0.51 1.26
C GLU A 83 4.37 0.38 0.40
N CYS A 84 4.15 1.63 0.83
CA CYS A 84 3.41 2.62 0.04
C CYS A 84 4.14 2.98 -1.27
N ALA A 85 5.47 3.09 -1.25
CA ALA A 85 6.29 3.38 -2.43
C ALA A 85 6.26 2.22 -3.43
N ARG A 86 6.40 0.97 -2.95
CA ARG A 86 6.23 -0.24 -3.77
C ARG A 86 4.83 -0.31 -4.40
N ALA A 87 3.79 0.06 -3.64
CA ALA A 87 2.42 0.13 -4.17
C ALA A 87 2.26 1.16 -5.31
N GLN A 88 3.06 2.24 -5.30
CA GLN A 88 3.15 3.22 -6.39
C GLN A 88 4.07 2.77 -7.54
N GLY A 89 4.75 1.61 -7.41
CA GLY A 89 5.65 1.05 -8.42
C GLY A 89 7.07 1.60 -8.37
N PHE A 90 7.46 2.29 -7.29
CA PHE A 90 8.86 2.68 -7.10
C PHE A 90 9.72 1.44 -6.82
N ALA A 91 10.92 1.44 -7.39
CA ALA A 91 11.95 0.46 -7.06
C ALA A 91 12.41 0.63 -5.60
N ASP A 92 12.91 -0.44 -4.99
CA ASP A 92 13.36 -0.40 -3.58
C ASP A 92 14.58 0.51 -3.39
N GLU A 93 15.40 0.62 -4.43
CA GLU A 93 16.58 1.50 -4.48
C GLU A 93 16.21 2.97 -4.70
N HIS A 94 14.95 3.29 -4.97
CA HIS A 94 14.52 4.68 -5.12
C HIS A 94 14.64 5.42 -3.78
N GLU A 95 15.50 6.43 -3.76
CA GLU A 95 15.77 7.28 -2.61
C GLU A 95 14.75 8.43 -2.54
N PHE A 96 14.10 8.56 -1.39
CA PHE A 96 13.28 9.72 -1.08
C PHE A 96 14.02 10.59 -0.07
N VAL A 97 14.10 11.89 -0.33
CA VAL A 97 14.82 12.85 0.51
C VAL A 97 13.85 13.60 1.40
N GLY A 98 14.22 13.81 2.66
CA GLY A 98 13.44 14.56 3.65
C GLY A 98 13.02 13.70 4.84
N ASN A 99 12.17 14.25 5.71
CA ASN A 99 11.65 13.53 6.87
C ASN A 99 10.51 12.56 6.49
N THR A 100 10.13 11.67 7.42
CA THR A 100 9.11 10.63 7.18
C THR A 100 7.77 11.18 6.66
N ALA A 101 7.33 12.35 7.12
CA ALA A 101 6.06 12.95 6.69
C ALA A 101 6.18 13.57 5.28
N GLU A 102 7.33 14.19 4.98
CA GLU A 102 7.62 14.71 3.64
C GLU A 102 7.72 13.58 2.61
N VAL A 103 8.43 12.50 2.95
CA VAL A 103 8.53 11.30 2.11
C VAL A 103 7.15 10.70 1.85
N LYS A 104 6.30 10.58 2.88
CA LYS A 104 4.92 10.11 2.71
C LYS A 104 4.11 10.99 1.73
N ARG A 105 4.27 12.31 1.82
CA ARG A 105 3.62 13.26 0.92
C ARG A 105 4.13 13.15 -0.51
N GLN A 106 5.45 12.94 -0.71
CA GLN A 106 6.03 12.67 -2.03
C GLN A 106 5.41 11.43 -2.66
N ILE A 107 5.39 10.31 -1.92
CA ILE A 107 4.84 9.03 -2.38
C ILE A 107 3.35 9.16 -2.72
N GLY A 108 2.55 9.77 -1.83
CA GLY A 108 1.11 9.87 -2.04
C GLY A 108 0.68 10.88 -3.11
N ASN A 109 1.53 11.86 -3.44
CA ASN A 109 1.27 12.78 -4.56
C ASN A 109 1.80 12.26 -5.90
N ALA A 110 2.64 11.23 -5.89
CA ALA A 110 3.23 10.69 -7.11
C ALA A 110 2.19 10.04 -8.02
N VAL A 111 2.41 10.13 -9.32
CA VAL A 111 1.76 9.28 -10.32
C VAL A 111 2.39 7.89 -10.25
N PRO A 112 1.60 6.79 -10.28
CA PRO A 112 2.17 5.44 -10.30
C PRO A 112 3.18 5.26 -11.43
N VAL A 113 4.35 4.69 -11.13
CA VAL A 113 5.50 4.60 -12.06
C VAL A 113 5.13 3.87 -13.35
N GLY A 114 4.36 2.78 -13.27
CA GLY A 114 3.91 2.03 -14.45
C GLY A 114 3.03 2.85 -15.38
N ILE A 115 2.20 3.75 -14.85
CA ILE A 115 1.37 4.66 -15.66
C ILE A 115 2.25 5.71 -16.35
N ALA A 116 3.15 6.33 -15.59
CA ALA A 116 4.08 7.33 -16.13
C ALA A 116 4.96 6.75 -17.24
N SER A 117 5.51 5.54 -17.04
CA SER A 117 6.31 4.83 -18.04
C SER A 117 5.53 4.57 -19.33
N TRP A 118 4.31 4.03 -19.22
CA TRP A 118 3.46 3.76 -20.38
C TRP A 118 3.12 5.03 -21.18
N LEU A 119 2.79 6.13 -20.48
CA LEU A 119 2.56 7.43 -21.13
C LEU A 119 3.83 7.95 -21.80
N GLY A 120 4.98 7.86 -21.13
CA GLY A 120 6.27 8.29 -21.65
C GLY A 120 6.65 7.58 -22.95
N THR A 121 6.49 6.25 -23.02
CA THR A 121 6.75 5.47 -24.24
C THR A 121 5.88 5.92 -25.41
N ARG A 122 4.59 6.20 -25.15
CA ARG A 122 3.65 6.68 -26.17
C ARG A 122 4.06 8.06 -26.71
N ALA A 123 4.39 8.97 -25.80
CA ALA A 123 4.85 10.31 -26.17
C ALA A 123 6.14 10.23 -27.00
N ALA A 124 7.12 9.43 -26.59
CA ALA A 124 8.36 9.23 -27.33
C ALA A 124 8.10 8.73 -28.76
N ASN A 125 7.27 7.69 -28.92
CA ASN A 125 6.94 7.14 -30.24
C ASN A 125 6.27 8.16 -31.16
N ALA A 126 5.36 8.99 -30.63
CA ALA A 126 4.67 10.02 -31.40
C ALA A 126 5.65 11.10 -31.88
N LEU A 127 6.60 11.51 -31.02
CA LEU A 127 7.63 12.47 -31.36
C LEU A 127 8.60 11.93 -32.41
N THR A 128 9.03 10.67 -32.30
CA THR A 128 9.91 10.03 -33.30
C THR A 128 9.23 9.85 -34.65
N THR A 129 7.96 9.43 -34.67
CA THR A 129 7.20 9.24 -35.93
C THR A 129 7.04 10.56 -36.69
N THR A 130 6.82 11.66 -35.97
CA THR A 130 6.67 12.99 -36.57
C THR A 130 7.98 13.48 -37.22
N HIS A 131 9.13 13.13 -36.65
CA HIS A 131 10.45 13.50 -37.17
C HIS A 131 10.90 12.71 -38.40
N LEU A 132 10.34 11.52 -38.65
CA LEU A 132 10.67 10.69 -39.83
C LEU A 132 9.76 10.98 -41.04
N ALA A 133 8.65 11.70 -40.83
CA ALA A 133 7.69 12.07 -41.87
C ALA A 133 7.89 13.51 -42.39
N ALA A 134 8.92 14.22 -41.91
CA ALA A 134 9.33 15.56 -42.35
C ALA A 134 10.65 15.47 -43.13
#